data_AF-A0A1X9MET8-F1
#
_entry.id   AF-A0A1X9MET8-F1
#
_cell.length_a   1.000
_cell.length_b   1.000
_cell.length_c   1.000
_cell.angle_alpha   90.00
_cell.angle_beta   90.00
_cell.angle_gamma   90.00
#
_symmetry.space_group_name_H-M   'P 1'
#
loop_
_entity.id
_entity.type
_entity.pdbx_description
1 polymer ?
#
loop_
_entity_poly.entity_id
_entity_poly.type
_entity_poly.pdbx_seq_one_letter_code
_entity_poly.pdbx_strand_id
1 'polypeptide(L)' 'MFKGVMDDFKVKHYLAEIDHVSDKLKSWSWDIYIAANEKEILGKALAPAQGVEVPWTPLGGHDLLEEMMTICEEQMPKHP' A
#
# COMPACT_ATOMS: atom_id res chain seq x y z
N MET A 1 -6.20 24.69 -2.69
CA MET A 1 -7.33 23.86 -3.18
C MET A 1 -6.88 23.22 -4.49
N PHE A 2 -6.55 21.93 -4.50
CA PHE A 2 -6.23 21.18 -5.72
C PHE A 2 -7.54 20.56 -6.23
N LYS A 3 -8.24 21.28 -7.10
CA LYS A 3 -9.49 20.84 -7.72
C LYS A 3 -9.20 20.69 -9.21
N GLY A 4 -9.08 19.44 -9.69
CA GLY A 4 -9.03 19.17 -11.14
C GLY A 4 -8.05 18.11 -11.67
N VAL A 5 -7.47 17.24 -10.86
CA VAL A 5 -6.61 16.13 -11.38
C VAL A 5 -7.05 14.73 -10.90
N MET A 6 -8.06 14.63 -10.04
CA MET A 6 -8.51 13.35 -9.45
C MET A 6 -9.80 12.80 -10.05
N ASP A 7 -10.37 13.40 -11.10
CA ASP A 7 -11.71 13.03 -11.57
C ASP A 7 -11.76 11.68 -12.33
N ASP A 8 -10.62 11.14 -12.78
CA ASP A 8 -10.58 9.91 -13.60
C ASP A 8 -9.97 8.67 -12.92
N PHE A 9 -9.61 8.75 -11.63
CA PHE A 9 -9.03 7.61 -10.93
C PHE A 9 -10.11 6.68 -10.37
N LYS A 10 -10.09 5.41 -10.82
CA LYS A 10 -10.81 4.32 -10.16
C LYS A 10 -9.98 3.84 -8.97
N VAL A 11 -10.48 4.10 -7.77
CA VAL A 11 -9.81 3.71 -6.52
C VAL A 11 -10.40 2.42 -5.97
N LYS A 12 -9.55 1.46 -5.64
CA LYS A 12 -9.87 0.26 -4.88
C LYS A 12 -9.19 0.34 -3.51
N HIS A 13 -9.87 -0.19 -2.50
CA HIS A 13 -9.40 -0.24 -1.13
C HIS A 13 -9.36 -1.69 -0.65
N TYR A 14 -8.29 -2.04 0.05
CA TYR A 14 -8.03 -3.37 0.59
C TYR A 14 -7.54 -3.26 2.03
N LEU A 15 -7.94 -4.22 2.85
CA LEU A 15 -7.34 -4.44 4.17
C LEU A 15 -6.46 -5.67 4.06
N ALA A 16 -5.18 -5.52 4.39
CA ALA A 16 -4.22 -6.61 4.37
C ALA A 16 -3.61 -6.78 5.76
N GLU A 17 -3.54 -8.01 6.25
CA GLU A 17 -2.74 -8.37 7.41
C GLU A 17 -1.47 -9.07 6.90
N ILE A 18 -0.32 -8.55 7.30
CA ILE A 18 0.97 -9.08 6.89
C ILE A 18 1.72 -9.53 8.14
N ASP A 19 2.06 -10.83 8.18
CA ASP A 19 2.76 -11.44 9.30
C ASP A 19 4.24 -11.06 9.30
N HIS A 20 4.71 -10.56 10.43
CA HIS A 20 6.15 -10.37 10.63
C HIS A 20 6.81 -11.70 10.97
N VAL A 21 7.59 -12.23 10.03
CA VAL A 21 8.14 -13.60 10.10
C VAL A 21 9.15 -13.78 11.25
N SER A 22 9.76 -12.71 11.76
CA SER A 22 10.88 -12.84 12.71
C SER A 22 10.52 -12.73 14.20
N ASP A 23 9.34 -12.24 14.56
CA ASP A 23 8.88 -12.23 15.95
C ASP A 23 7.47 -12.79 16.07
N LYS A 24 7.34 -13.87 16.84
CA LYS A 24 6.07 -14.50 17.19
C LYS A 24 5.03 -13.41 17.55
N LEU A 25 4.01 -13.27 16.71
CA LEU A 25 2.73 -12.55 16.92
C LEU A 25 2.66 -11.05 16.57
N LYS A 26 3.57 -10.47 15.78
CA LYS A 26 3.38 -9.07 15.32
C LYS A 26 2.97 -9.00 13.85
N SER A 27 1.71 -9.30 13.54
CA SER A 27 1.14 -8.90 12.25
C SER A 27 0.94 -7.38 12.21
N TRP A 28 1.11 -6.80 11.03
CA TRP A 28 0.75 -5.40 10.77
C TRP A 28 -0.50 -5.39 9.90
N SER A 29 -1.48 -4.58 10.30
CA SER A 29 -2.67 -4.32 9.50
C SER A 29 -2.44 -3.09 8.64
N TRP A 30 -2.66 -3.25 7.33
CA TRP A 30 -2.44 -2.23 6.32
C TRP A 30 -3.75 -1.86 5.61
N ASP A 31 -4.04 -0.57 5.52
CA ASP A 31 -5.03 -0.01 4.61
C ASP A 31 -4.35 0.29 3.27
N ILE A 32 -4.66 -0.48 2.24
CA ILE A 32 -4.04 -0.38 0.90
C ILE A 32 -5.03 0.25 -0.08
N TYR A 33 -4.59 1.28 -0.80
CA TYR A 33 -5.34 2.00 -1.81
C TYR A 33 -4.63 1.86 -3.15
N ILE A 34 -5.37 1.42 -4.17
CA ILE A 34 -4.88 1.34 -5.54
C ILE A 34 -5.76 2.22 -6.40
N ALA A 35 -5.17 3.26 -6.97
CA ALA A 35 -5.83 4.20 -7.86
C ALA A 35 -5.32 3.98 -9.28
N ALA A 36 -6.22 3.74 -10.24
CA ALA A 36 -5.86 3.59 -11.65
C ALA A 36 -6.65 4.55 -12.54
N ASN A 37 -5.98 5.15 -13.53
CA ASN A 37 -6.59 5.85 -14.65
C ASN A 37 -6.04 5.29 -15.98
N GLU A 38 -6.33 5.93 -17.11
CA GLU A 38 -5.86 5.47 -18.43
C GLU A 38 -4.34 5.59 -18.65
N LYS A 39 -3.63 6.36 -17.80
CA LYS A 39 -2.22 6.71 -17.96
C LYS A 39 -1.31 6.02 -16.96
N GLU A 40 -1.77 5.87 -15.72
CA GLU A 40 -0.96 5.40 -14.61
C GLU A 40 -1.79 4.67 -13.56
N ILE A 41 -1.08 3.85 -12.80
CA ILE A 41 -1.60 3.11 -11.65
C ILE A 41 -0.72 3.48 -10.46
N LEU A 42 -1.34 3.92 -9.39
CA LEU A 42 -0.69 4.39 -8.18
C LEU A 42 -1.18 3.58 -6.98
N GLY A 43 -0.25 3.17 -6.13
CA GLY A 43 -0.52 2.50 -4.87
C GLY A 43 -0.18 3.37 -3.68
N LYS A 44 -0.96 3.30 -2.61
CA LYS A 44 -0.70 3.93 -1.31
C LYS A 44 -1.04 2.93 -0.21
N ALA A 45 -0.29 2.93 0.88
CA ALA A 45 -0.61 2.09 2.02
C ALA A 45 -0.38 2.81 3.34
N LEU A 46 -1.16 2.45 4.36
CA LEU A 46 -1.06 2.99 5.71
C LEU A 46 -1.05 1.82 6.69
N ALA A 47 -0.14 1.84 7.67
CA ALA A 47 -0.17 0.99 8.85
C ALA A 47 -0.44 1.89 10.08
N PRO A 48 -1.70 2.23 10.39
CA PRO A 48 -2.03 3.27 11.36
C PRO A 48 -1.52 2.95 12.77
N ALA A 49 -1.57 1.68 13.16
CA ALA A 49 -1.13 1.23 14.48
C ALA A 49 0.40 1.39 14.67
N GLN A 50 1.17 1.41 13.58
CA GLN A 50 2.62 1.55 13.58
C GLN A 50 3.08 2.94 13.13
N GLY A 51 2.16 3.80 12.67
CA GLY A 51 2.47 5.14 12.19
C GLY A 51 3.31 5.17 10.91
N VAL A 52 3.23 4.11 10.09
CA VAL A 52 3.99 3.98 8.83
C VAL A 52 3.08 4.23 7.64
N GLU A 53 3.59 4.93 6.63
CA GLU A 53 2.89 5.24 5.39
C GLU A 53 3.79 4.93 4.18
N VAL A 54 3.21 4.27 3.18
CA VAL A 54 3.74 4.22 1.82
C VAL A 54 3.04 5.32 1.02
N PRO A 55 3.75 6.36 0.55
CA PRO A 55 3.15 7.41 -0.25
C PRO A 55 2.65 6.87 -1.59
N TRP A 56 1.86 7.66 -2.33
CA TRP A 56 1.44 7.30 -3.69
C TRP A 56 2.66 6.96 -4.56
N THR A 57 2.76 5.69 -4.94
CA THR A 57 3.91 5.11 -5.63
C THR A 57 3.42 4.47 -6.93
N PRO A 58 4.09 4.72 -8.08
CA PRO A 58 3.74 4.06 -9.33
C PRO A 58 3.84 2.54 -9.24
N LEU A 59 2.81 1.86 -9.75
CA LEU A 59 2.76 0.41 -9.85
C LEU A 59 2.84 -0.01 -11.32
N GLY A 60 3.50 -1.13 -11.57
CA GLY A 60 3.68 -1.65 -12.93
C GLY A 60 3.64 -3.19 -13.02
N GLY A 61 3.41 -3.86 -11.89
CA GLY A 61 3.34 -5.31 -11.80
C GLY A 61 2.07 -5.88 -12.44
N HIS A 62 2.12 -7.19 -12.71
CA HIS A 62 0.97 -7.94 -13.21
C HIS A 62 -0.12 -8.09 -12.14
N ASP A 63 0.25 -8.24 -10.87
CA ASP A 63 -0.65 -8.22 -9.72
C ASP A 63 -0.32 -7.01 -8.82
N LEU A 64 -1.19 -6.00 -8.89
CA LEU A 64 -1.01 -4.73 -8.20
C LEU A 64 -1.14 -4.86 -6.68
N LEU A 65 -1.95 -5.81 -6.20
CA LEU A 65 -2.14 -6.00 -4.77
C LEU A 65 -0.93 -6.72 -4.17
N GLU A 66 -0.44 -7.76 -4.85
CA GLU A 66 0.80 -8.46 -4.47
C GLU A 66 2.01 -7.52 -4.46
N GLU A 67 2.13 -6.66 -5.49
CA GLU A 67 3.16 -5.61 -5.54
C GLU A 67 3.07 -4.67 -4.33
N MET A 68 1.86 -4.19 -4.00
CA MET A 68 1.66 -3.35 -2.82
C MET A 68 1.95 -4.06 -1.50
N MET A 69 1.57 -5.33 -1.36
CA MET A 69 1.89 -6.12 -0.17
C MET A 69 3.40 -6.28 0.00
N THR A 70 4.13 -6.52 -1.09
CA THR A 70 5.59 -6.59 -1.09
C THR A 70 6.21 -5.27 -0.62
N ILE A 71 5.74 -4.13 -1.14
CA ILE A 71 6.21 -2.81 -0.70
C ILE A 71 5.92 -2.59 0.81
N CYS A 72 4.76 -3.01 1.29
CA CYS A 72 4.41 -2.94 2.71
C CYS A 72 5.35 -3.78 3.57
N GLU A 73 5.66 -5.02 3.17
CA GLU A 73 6.64 -5.89 3.83
C GLU A 73 8.03 -5.26 3.90
N GLU A 74 8.44 -4.53 2.86
CA GLU A 74 9.73 -3.84 2.85
C GLU A 74 9.82 -2.68 3.84
N GLN A 75 8.69 -2.04 4.18
CA GLN A 75 8.62 -1.02 5.22
C GLN A 75 8.62 -1.60 6.64
N MET A 76 8.34 -2.90 6.78
CA MET A 76 8.36 -3.55 8.08
C MET A 76 9.82 -3.73 8.55
N PRO A 77 10.12 -3.54 9.85
CA PRO A 77 11.48 -3.66 10.37
C PRO A 77 12.10 -5.02 10.05
N LYS A 78 13.17 -5.05 9.25
CA LYS A 78 13.91 -6.28 8.96
C LYS A 78 14.96 -6.48 10.06
N HIS A 79 14.53 -7.12 11.16
CA HIS A 79 15.32 -7.46 12.36
C HIS A 79 15.77 -6.27 13.28
N PRO A 80 16.00 -6.54 14.58
CA PRO A 80 16.42 -5.54 15.58
C PRO A 80 17.88 -5.11 15.46
#